data_AF-A0A1M3NE55-F1
#
_entry.id   AF-A0A1M3NE55-F1
#
_cell.length_a   1.000
_cell.length_b   1.000
_cell.length_c   1.000
_cell.angle_alpha   90.00
_cell.angle_beta   90.00
_cell.angle_gamma   90.00
#
_symmetry.space_group_name_H-M   'P 1'
#
loop_
_entity.id
_entity.type
_entity.pdbx_description
1 polymer ?
#
loop_
_entity_poly.entity_id
_entity_poly.type
_entity_poly.pdbx_seq_one_letter_code
_entity_poly.pdbx_strand_id
1 'polypeptide(L)'
;MKIVVPATRKARDARGWLMILLLAVGALTPTFVSCADSGKELEGGPELDGGEDAETSDAHDGGGDCDAGDAGCTHAVTCDETDWSPVATTSIDKRRTLTSIWGSGKNDVWVVGSAGTIAHFDGTTWTTIPSGTKETLRAVWGSSATDVWVVSTPGVLLHGNGWNAGTASFDLAPEIPRVVDNVATLTLAVWGSSPDDVWLGGEPMPLDWDLSEHAPAWRKADPGGGVGWENVFVARSTDRVTVRSIWGSGPNDVWAVGGDDDEVFNPDGTQSVVSRGRTFHASSDGSGGALQWKELDSQSSSILYAVWGSGPGDVWAVGRRGTIRRFKTGASRWETVSSPTTENLRGLWGSGPSDVWAVGDNGTLLHFDGASWETSSAAFPPGPKPNLYGVWGSGADDVWAVGEDGLLHFSGHTNNGGAP
;
A
#
# COMPACT_ATOMS: atom_id res chain seq x y z
N MET A 1 38.13 -19.21 21.21
CA MET A 1 38.88 -19.74 20.05
C MET A 1 38.61 -18.79 18.90
N LYS A 2 39.54 -17.88 18.61
CA LYS A 2 39.41 -16.83 17.58
C LYS A 2 39.74 -17.45 16.23
N ILE A 3 38.83 -17.36 15.26
CA ILE A 3 39.13 -17.69 13.86
C ILE A 3 39.42 -16.37 13.15
N VAL A 4 40.69 -16.19 12.81
CA VAL A 4 41.20 -15.13 11.95
C VAL A 4 41.15 -15.65 10.52
N VAL A 5 40.41 -14.99 9.63
CA VAL A 5 40.44 -15.28 8.18
C VAL A 5 41.44 -14.33 7.52
N PRO A 6 42.45 -14.82 6.78
CA PRO A 6 43.46 -13.97 6.18
C PRO A 6 42.97 -13.37 4.86
N ALA A 7 43.27 -12.07 4.68
CA ALA A 7 43.13 -11.37 3.42
C ALA A 7 44.21 -11.83 2.43
N THR A 8 43.81 -12.29 1.25
CA THR A 8 44.71 -12.41 0.10
C THR A 8 44.21 -11.54 -1.03
N ARG A 9 44.88 -10.39 -1.21
CA ARG A 9 44.87 -9.62 -2.45
C ARG A 9 45.48 -10.47 -3.57
N LYS A 10 44.78 -10.61 -4.69
CA LYS A 10 45.39 -10.95 -5.98
C LYS A 10 45.07 -9.86 -6.99
N ALA A 11 46.14 -9.39 -7.62
CA ALA A 11 46.17 -8.36 -8.63
C ALA A 11 45.34 -8.78 -9.86
N ARG A 12 44.57 -7.83 -10.40
CA ARG A 12 43.93 -7.93 -11.71
C ARG A 12 44.99 -7.69 -12.78
N ASP A 13 45.17 -8.67 -13.65
CA ASP A 13 45.89 -8.52 -14.91
C ASP A 13 45.09 -7.64 -15.87
N ALA A 14 45.76 -6.62 -16.39
CA ALA A 14 45.28 -5.75 -17.45
C ALA A 14 45.45 -6.44 -18.81
N ARG A 15 44.36 -6.58 -19.56
CA ARG A 15 44.41 -6.76 -21.02
C ARG A 15 43.37 -5.85 -21.65
N GLY A 16 43.86 -4.76 -22.24
CA GLY A 16 43.06 -3.81 -23.00
C GLY A 16 42.66 -4.38 -24.35
N TRP A 17 41.42 -4.12 -24.76
CA TRP A 17 40.97 -4.23 -26.14
C TRP A 17 40.31 -2.90 -26.57
N LEU A 18 40.54 -2.61 -27.84
CA LEU A 18 40.52 -1.33 -28.53
C LEU A 18 39.11 -0.86 -28.91
N MET A 19 38.95 0.47 -28.99
CA MET A 19 37.77 1.23 -29.45
C MET A 19 37.17 0.77 -30.79
N ILE A 20 35.83 0.81 -30.90
CA ILE A 20 35.14 1.30 -32.10
C ILE A 20 33.99 2.23 -31.66
N LEU A 21 34.12 3.49 -32.08
CA LEU A 21 33.15 4.57 -31.95
C LEU A 21 32.20 4.52 -33.17
N LEU A 22 30.88 4.45 -32.95
CA LEU A 22 29.88 4.65 -34.01
C LEU A 22 28.76 5.55 -33.47
N LEU A 23 28.85 6.82 -33.89
CA LEU A 23 27.79 7.83 -33.81
C LEU A 23 26.71 7.51 -34.85
N ALA A 24 25.46 7.38 -34.42
CA ALA A 24 24.30 7.57 -35.29
C ALA A 24 23.18 8.25 -34.50
N VAL A 25 22.99 9.54 -34.83
CA VAL A 25 21.87 10.38 -34.43
C VAL A 25 20.67 9.97 -35.29
N GLY A 26 19.55 9.63 -34.66
CA GLY A 26 18.28 9.37 -35.34
C GLY A 26 17.13 9.93 -34.51
N ALA A 27 16.68 11.13 -34.86
CA ALA A 27 15.49 11.75 -34.30
C ALA A 27 14.23 11.00 -34.77
N LEU A 28 13.38 10.58 -33.84
CA LEU A 28 12.05 10.05 -34.12
C LEU A 28 11.01 11.04 -33.61
N THR A 29 10.37 11.75 -34.54
CA THR A 29 9.15 12.52 -34.32
C THR A 29 7.95 11.57 -34.33
N PRO A 30 7.07 11.56 -33.31
CA PRO A 30 5.81 10.86 -33.42
C PRO A 30 4.80 11.70 -34.23
N THR A 31 4.46 11.23 -35.43
CA THR A 31 3.27 11.69 -36.15
C THR A 31 2.05 10.96 -35.61
N PHE A 32 1.15 11.66 -34.93
CA PHE A 32 -0.19 11.13 -34.65
C PHE A 32 -1.05 11.30 -35.90
N VAL A 33 -1.53 10.19 -36.43
CA VAL A 33 -2.57 10.17 -37.47
C VAL A 33 -3.91 10.38 -36.78
N SER A 34 -4.52 11.53 -37.06
CA SER A 34 -5.95 11.78 -36.87
C SER A 34 -6.68 11.27 -38.11
N CYS A 35 -7.74 10.50 -37.93
CA CYS A 35 -8.81 10.38 -38.91
C CYS A 35 -10.15 10.43 -38.19
N ALA A 36 -10.84 11.54 -38.39
CA ALA A 36 -12.28 11.64 -38.26
C ALA A 36 -12.95 11.20 -39.58
N ASP A 37 -14.09 10.53 -39.40
CA ASP A 37 -15.32 10.57 -40.19
C ASP A 37 -15.39 10.00 -41.62
N SER A 38 -16.44 9.20 -41.85
CA SER A 38 -17.32 9.31 -43.03
C SER A 38 -18.49 8.32 -42.90
N GLY A 39 -19.70 8.88 -42.93
CA GLY A 39 -20.95 8.15 -42.81
C GLY A 39 -21.37 7.37 -44.06
N LYS A 40 -22.52 6.71 -43.93
CA LYS A 40 -23.40 6.35 -45.04
C LYS A 40 -24.86 6.44 -44.61
N GLU A 41 -25.61 7.23 -45.38
CA GLU A 41 -27.06 7.25 -45.48
C GLU A 41 -27.62 5.89 -45.93
N LEU A 42 -28.81 5.54 -45.45
CA LEU A 42 -29.84 4.87 -46.24
C LEU A 42 -31.23 5.38 -45.80
N GLU A 43 -31.96 5.94 -46.76
CA GLU A 43 -33.35 6.41 -46.66
C GLU A 43 -34.39 5.27 -46.64
N GLY A 44 -35.59 5.58 -46.13
CA GLY A 44 -36.85 4.93 -46.54
C GLY A 44 -37.93 4.90 -45.44
N GLY A 45 -38.90 5.83 -45.47
CA GLY A 45 -40.04 5.96 -44.55
C GLY A 45 -41.16 4.88 -44.70
N PRO A 46 -42.40 5.09 -44.20
CA PRO A 46 -43.15 6.36 -44.27
C PRO A 46 -43.80 6.85 -42.95
N GLU A 47 -44.24 8.10 -43.01
CA GLU A 47 -45.06 8.85 -42.06
C GLU A 47 -46.41 8.20 -41.74
N LEU A 48 -46.87 8.37 -40.49
CA LEU A 48 -48.28 8.57 -40.16
C LEU A 48 -48.42 9.65 -39.07
N ASP A 49 -49.55 10.34 -39.19
CA ASP A 49 -49.88 11.70 -38.80
C ASP A 49 -50.64 11.79 -37.46
N GLY A 50 -50.58 12.95 -36.82
CA GLY A 50 -51.69 13.51 -36.03
C GLY A 50 -51.75 13.26 -34.52
N GLY A 51 -51.77 14.37 -33.75
CA GLY A 51 -52.45 14.44 -32.45
C GLY A 51 -51.77 15.31 -31.40
N GLU A 52 -52.06 16.62 -31.41
CA GLU A 52 -52.00 17.45 -30.21
C GLU A 52 -52.96 16.88 -29.15
N ASP A 53 -52.52 16.83 -27.89
CA ASP A 53 -53.35 17.24 -26.75
C ASP A 53 -52.44 17.56 -25.56
N ALA A 54 -52.57 18.80 -25.09
CA ALA A 54 -51.96 19.29 -23.87
C ALA A 54 -52.80 18.83 -22.67
N GLU A 55 -52.19 18.15 -21.71
CA GLU A 55 -52.63 18.20 -20.32
C GLU A 55 -51.46 18.56 -19.42
N THR A 56 -51.58 19.76 -18.85
CA THR A 56 -50.88 20.19 -17.66
C THR A 56 -51.49 19.47 -16.47
N SER A 57 -50.73 18.65 -15.76
CA SER A 57 -51.07 18.28 -14.38
C SER A 57 -49.81 18.26 -13.52
N ASP A 58 -49.72 19.30 -12.72
CA ASP A 58 -49.25 19.33 -11.36
C ASP A 58 -47.79 18.95 -11.06
N ALA A 59 -47.08 20.00 -10.67
CA ALA A 59 -45.86 19.94 -9.88
C ALA A 59 -46.01 18.93 -8.73
N HIS A 60 -45.17 17.90 -8.77
CA HIS A 60 -44.62 17.31 -7.56
C HIS A 60 -43.11 17.50 -7.60
N ASP A 61 -42.68 18.44 -6.77
CA ASP A 61 -41.39 18.42 -6.13
C ASP A 61 -41.18 17.03 -5.53
N GLY A 62 -40.20 16.31 -6.05
CA GLY A 62 -39.89 14.95 -5.69
C GLY A 62 -38.42 14.73 -5.98
N GLY A 63 -37.58 15.20 -5.05
CA GLY A 63 -36.19 14.77 -4.94
C GLY A 63 -36.18 13.24 -4.88
N GLY A 64 -35.96 12.62 -6.03
CA GLY A 64 -35.75 11.20 -6.16
C GLY A 64 -34.38 10.89 -5.58
N ASP A 65 -34.40 10.28 -4.40
CA ASP A 65 -33.25 9.66 -3.76
C ASP A 65 -32.54 8.75 -4.78
N CYS A 66 -31.28 9.06 -5.06
CA CYS A 66 -30.51 8.38 -6.09
C CYS A 66 -29.92 7.09 -5.52
N ASP A 67 -30.51 5.94 -5.86
CA ASP A 67 -29.92 4.66 -5.54
C ASP A 67 -28.66 4.39 -6.38
N ALA A 68 -27.62 3.86 -5.73
CA ALA A 68 -26.36 3.50 -6.37
C ALA A 68 -26.57 2.36 -7.38
N GLY A 69 -26.83 2.72 -8.64
CA GLY A 69 -27.01 1.77 -9.74
C GLY A 69 -27.77 2.31 -10.95
N ASP A 70 -28.41 3.48 -10.87
CA ASP A 70 -29.19 4.00 -11.99
C ASP A 70 -28.31 4.72 -13.03
N ALA A 71 -28.41 4.28 -14.29
CA ALA A 71 -27.54 4.70 -15.39
C ALA A 71 -27.79 6.13 -15.91
N GLY A 72 -28.74 6.85 -15.29
CA GLY A 72 -29.10 8.23 -15.61
C GLY A 72 -28.66 9.29 -14.58
N CYS A 73 -28.05 8.91 -13.46
CA CYS A 73 -27.65 9.86 -12.42
C CYS A 73 -26.40 10.66 -12.84
N THR A 74 -26.61 11.92 -13.23
CA THR A 74 -25.56 12.92 -13.43
C THR A 74 -25.22 13.71 -12.17
N HIS A 75 -25.85 13.38 -11.04
CA HIS A 75 -25.62 14.05 -9.77
C HIS A 75 -24.27 13.60 -9.18
N ALA A 76 -23.32 14.52 -9.11
CA ALA A 76 -22.06 14.29 -8.42
C ALA A 76 -22.33 14.38 -6.91
N VAL A 77 -22.15 13.26 -6.21
CA VAL A 77 -22.21 13.22 -4.75
C VAL A 77 -21.21 14.21 -4.17
N THR A 78 -21.68 15.04 -3.25
CA THR A 78 -20.88 16.11 -2.66
C THR A 78 -20.25 15.68 -1.34
N CYS A 79 -19.21 16.40 -0.91
CA CYS A 79 -18.55 16.17 0.37
C CYS A 79 -19.51 16.29 1.57
N ASP A 80 -20.56 17.10 1.44
CA ASP A 80 -21.57 17.31 2.50
C ASP A 80 -22.57 16.15 2.61
N GLU A 81 -22.50 15.16 1.71
CA GLU A 81 -23.39 13.99 1.67
C GLU A 81 -22.65 12.69 2.02
N THR A 82 -21.34 12.75 2.23
CA THR A 82 -20.48 11.56 2.44
C THR A 82 -19.52 11.75 3.59
N ASP A 83 -19.03 10.64 4.14
CA ASP A 83 -18.07 10.68 5.24
C ASP A 83 -16.68 11.18 4.77
N TRP A 84 -16.27 10.77 3.57
CA TRP A 84 -14.95 11.06 3.01
C TRP A 84 -15.00 12.03 1.84
N SER A 85 -14.13 13.03 1.89
CA SER A 85 -14.00 14.06 0.86
C SER A 85 -12.74 13.88 0.03
N PRO A 86 -12.80 13.93 -1.31
CA PRO A 86 -11.60 14.02 -2.14
C PRO A 86 -10.81 15.30 -1.86
N VAL A 87 -9.50 15.16 -1.74
CA VAL A 87 -8.61 16.30 -1.54
C VAL A 87 -8.02 16.72 -2.88
N ALA A 88 -8.33 17.95 -3.28
CA ALA A 88 -7.76 18.53 -4.49
C ALA A 88 -6.27 18.85 -4.26
N THR A 89 -5.39 18.14 -4.97
CA THR A 89 -3.96 18.42 -4.97
C THR A 89 -3.54 19.04 -6.29
N THR A 90 -3.05 20.27 -6.27
CA THR A 90 -2.50 20.94 -7.46
C THR A 90 -1.06 20.55 -7.75
N SER A 91 -0.32 20.11 -6.73
CA SER A 91 1.11 19.75 -6.82
C SER A 91 1.35 18.29 -7.20
N ILE A 92 0.43 17.38 -6.87
CA ILE A 92 0.53 15.95 -7.20
C ILE A 92 -0.24 15.69 -8.49
N ASP A 93 0.44 15.15 -9.51
CA ASP A 93 -0.20 14.76 -10.78
C ASP A 93 -1.21 13.63 -10.52
N LYS A 94 -2.48 13.86 -10.86
CA LYS A 94 -3.60 12.92 -10.63
C LYS A 94 -3.43 11.57 -11.30
N ARG A 95 -2.54 11.45 -12.30
CA ARG A 95 -2.22 10.16 -12.94
C ARG A 95 -1.25 9.32 -12.13
N ARG A 96 -0.74 9.86 -11.01
CA ARG A 96 0.16 9.14 -10.11
C ARG A 96 -0.67 8.35 -9.11
N THR A 97 -0.53 7.04 -9.16
CA THR A 97 -0.96 6.17 -8.07
C THR A 97 -0.13 6.46 -6.82
N LEU A 98 -0.81 6.74 -5.71
CA LEU A 98 -0.23 6.82 -4.37
C LEU A 98 -0.39 5.46 -3.69
N THR A 99 0.70 4.91 -3.15
CA THR A 99 0.71 3.54 -2.62
C THR A 99 0.70 3.48 -1.10
N SER A 100 1.20 4.51 -0.42
CA SER A 100 1.35 4.53 1.03
C SER A 100 1.30 5.95 1.55
N ILE A 101 0.82 6.05 2.79
CA ILE A 101 0.68 7.30 3.55
C ILE A 101 1.15 7.06 4.98
N TRP A 102 1.81 8.06 5.56
CA TRP A 102 2.22 8.09 6.96
C TRP A 102 2.36 9.54 7.41
N GLY A 103 2.17 9.83 8.70
CA GLY A 103 2.50 11.14 9.25
C GLY A 103 2.99 11.07 10.70
N SER A 104 3.74 12.08 11.11
CA SER A 104 4.10 12.26 12.53
C SER A 104 3.03 13.06 13.30
N GLY A 105 2.12 13.73 12.57
CA GLY A 105 0.98 14.45 13.11
C GLY A 105 0.14 15.09 12.01
N LYS A 106 -0.96 15.76 12.38
CA LYS A 106 -1.93 16.36 11.44
C LYS A 106 -1.36 17.35 10.41
N ASN A 107 -0.20 17.95 10.72
CA ASN A 107 0.48 18.94 9.88
C ASN A 107 1.82 18.42 9.31
N ASP A 108 2.06 17.12 9.41
CA ASP A 108 3.27 16.48 8.90
C ASP A 108 2.89 15.10 8.35
N VAL A 109 2.38 15.10 7.12
CA VAL A 109 1.88 13.91 6.43
C VAL A 109 2.66 13.70 5.14
N TRP A 110 3.03 12.46 4.89
CA TRP A 110 3.86 12.02 3.78
C TRP A 110 3.11 11.00 2.94
N VAL A 111 3.16 11.18 1.63
CA VAL A 111 2.64 10.21 0.67
C VAL A 111 3.70 9.85 -0.35
N VAL A 112 3.68 8.60 -0.77
CA VAL A 112 4.60 8.08 -1.78
C VAL A 112 3.86 7.27 -2.81
N GLY A 113 4.46 7.09 -3.99
CA GLY A 113 3.88 6.22 -5.00
C GLY A 113 4.64 6.13 -6.31
N SER A 114 3.88 5.99 -7.38
CA SER A 114 4.37 5.72 -8.73
C SER A 114 5.34 6.79 -9.24
N ALA A 115 6.28 6.36 -10.09
CA ALA A 115 7.27 7.21 -10.75
C ALA A 115 8.10 8.09 -9.79
N GLY A 116 8.47 7.55 -8.64
CA GLY A 116 9.27 8.25 -7.64
C GLY A 116 8.53 9.38 -6.93
N THR A 117 7.18 9.38 -6.94
CA THR A 117 6.40 10.44 -6.29
C THR A 117 6.62 10.38 -4.78
N ILE A 118 7.08 11.50 -4.21
CA ILE A 118 7.06 11.79 -2.78
C ILE A 118 6.38 13.16 -2.64
N ALA A 119 5.43 13.28 -1.72
CA ALA A 119 4.84 14.57 -1.37
C ALA A 119 4.62 14.67 0.13
N HIS A 120 4.67 15.90 0.62
CA HIS A 120 4.51 16.26 2.02
C HIS A 120 3.40 17.27 2.21
N PHE A 121 2.62 17.14 3.28
CA PHE A 121 1.60 18.07 3.71
C PHE A 121 2.03 18.76 5.01
N ASP A 122 2.07 20.09 4.97
CA ASP A 122 2.49 20.94 6.09
C ASP A 122 1.33 21.41 6.99
N GLY A 123 0.14 20.83 6.82
CA GLY A 123 -1.11 21.28 7.46
C GLY A 123 -1.92 22.24 6.59
N THR A 124 -1.36 22.74 5.50
CA THR A 124 -2.05 23.67 4.59
C THR A 124 -1.91 23.27 3.13
N THR A 125 -0.72 22.83 2.71
CA THR A 125 -0.41 22.58 1.30
C THR A 125 0.38 21.30 1.11
N TRP A 126 0.09 20.62 -0.01
CA TRP A 126 0.89 19.49 -0.46
C TRP A 126 2.05 20.00 -1.33
N THR A 127 3.27 19.55 -1.05
CA THR A 127 4.47 19.87 -1.83
C THR A 127 5.18 18.60 -2.28
N THR A 128 5.47 18.48 -3.58
CA THR A 128 6.22 17.35 -4.13
C THR A 128 7.72 17.51 -3.91
N ILE A 129 8.38 16.41 -3.54
CA ILE A 129 9.80 16.37 -3.20
C ILE A 129 10.54 15.47 -4.20
N PRO A 130 11.71 15.88 -4.73
CA PRO A 130 12.50 15.01 -5.59
C PRO A 130 12.99 13.77 -4.85
N SER A 131 12.64 12.59 -5.35
CA SER A 131 13.11 11.30 -4.80
C SER A 131 14.43 10.81 -5.39
N GLY A 132 14.87 11.42 -6.50
CA GLY A 132 16.06 10.97 -7.24
C GLY A 132 15.86 9.67 -8.04
N THR A 133 14.65 9.10 -8.07
CA THR A 133 14.34 7.86 -8.78
C THR A 133 13.03 7.97 -9.56
N LYS A 134 12.79 7.02 -10.47
CA LYS A 134 11.53 6.81 -11.17
C LYS A 134 10.86 5.49 -10.80
N GLU A 135 11.45 4.73 -9.89
CA GLU A 135 10.84 3.51 -9.37
C GLU A 135 9.53 3.83 -8.65
N THR A 136 8.61 2.87 -8.62
CA THR A 136 7.41 3.06 -7.78
C THR A 136 7.79 2.83 -6.33
N LEU A 137 7.63 3.87 -5.53
CA LEU A 137 7.81 3.79 -4.08
C LEU A 137 6.61 3.04 -3.51
N ARG A 138 6.84 2.13 -2.57
CA ARG A 138 5.84 1.15 -2.09
C ARG A 138 5.32 1.50 -0.71
N ALA A 139 6.20 1.81 0.22
CA ALA A 139 5.83 2.15 1.59
C ALA A 139 6.63 3.35 2.11
N VAL A 140 6.00 4.11 2.98
CA VAL A 140 6.60 5.20 3.76
C VAL A 140 6.30 5.00 5.23
N TRP A 141 7.27 5.27 6.07
CA TRP A 141 7.15 5.27 7.52
C TRP A 141 8.18 6.22 8.11
N GLY A 142 7.95 6.76 9.30
CA GLY A 142 8.96 7.47 10.05
C GLY A 142 8.89 7.19 11.54
N SER A 143 10.03 7.27 12.23
CA SER A 143 10.06 7.23 13.70
C SER A 143 9.73 8.58 14.33
N SER A 144 9.91 9.66 13.56
CA SER A 144 9.66 11.04 13.96
C SER A 144 9.52 11.95 12.73
N ALA A 145 9.15 13.21 12.96
CA ALA A 145 9.08 14.23 11.91
C ALA A 145 10.41 14.45 11.16
N THR A 146 11.54 14.00 11.73
CA THR A 146 12.89 14.19 11.17
C THR A 146 13.58 12.87 10.78
N ASP A 147 12.87 11.75 10.79
CA ASP A 147 13.40 10.44 10.43
C ASP A 147 12.36 9.69 9.61
N VAL A 148 12.44 9.84 8.29
CA VAL A 148 11.46 9.32 7.33
C VAL A 148 12.14 8.34 6.38
N TRP A 149 11.55 7.16 6.24
CA TRP A 149 12.00 6.07 5.40
C TRP A 149 11.01 5.81 4.28
N VAL A 150 11.53 5.64 3.06
CA VAL A 150 10.73 5.26 1.90
C VAL A 150 11.40 4.10 1.18
N VAL A 151 10.61 3.10 0.81
CA VAL A 151 11.14 1.86 0.23
C VAL A 151 10.47 1.51 -1.09
N SER A 152 11.21 0.84 -1.97
CA SER A 152 10.72 0.42 -3.28
C SER A 152 11.27 -0.95 -3.67
N THR A 153 12.59 -1.04 -3.79
CA THR A 153 13.34 -2.27 -4.03
C THR A 153 14.51 -2.31 -3.06
N PRO A 154 15.20 -3.45 -2.92
CA PRO A 154 16.32 -3.53 -1.98
C PRO A 154 17.50 -2.60 -2.29
N GLY A 155 17.56 -1.99 -3.49
CA GLY A 155 18.56 -0.98 -3.86
C GLY A 155 18.03 0.45 -3.92
N VAL A 156 16.73 0.64 -3.65
CA VAL A 156 16.07 1.95 -3.59
C VAL A 156 15.38 2.05 -2.24
N LEU A 157 16.23 2.31 -1.24
CA LEU A 157 15.86 2.66 0.12
C LEU A 157 16.25 4.11 0.33
N LEU A 158 15.29 4.95 0.69
CA LEU A 158 15.49 6.38 0.88
C LEU A 158 15.32 6.70 2.36
N HIS A 159 16.25 7.50 2.87
CA HIS A 159 16.23 8.00 4.24
C HIS A 159 16.29 9.54 4.20
N GLY A 160 15.33 10.18 4.86
CA GLY A 160 15.17 11.62 4.86
C GLY A 160 15.17 12.20 6.27
N ASN A 161 15.71 13.41 6.41
CA ASN A 161 15.80 14.14 7.67
C ASN A 161 14.52 14.94 8.01
N GLY A 162 13.41 14.59 7.37
CA GLY A 162 12.12 15.27 7.54
C GLY A 162 11.96 16.59 6.79
N TRP A 163 10.88 17.28 7.14
CA TRP A 163 10.52 18.56 6.54
C TRP A 163 11.29 19.72 7.19
N ASN A 164 11.93 20.55 6.37
CA ASN A 164 12.68 21.71 6.84
C ASN A 164 12.61 22.86 5.81
N ALA A 165 12.19 24.04 6.28
CA ALA A 165 12.18 25.28 5.49
C ALA A 165 11.47 25.16 4.12
N GLY A 166 10.36 24.41 4.05
CA GLY A 166 9.56 24.29 2.83
C GLY A 166 10.01 23.21 1.85
N THR A 167 10.92 22.32 2.25
CA THR A 167 11.35 21.17 1.45
C THR A 167 11.83 20.02 2.33
N ALA A 168 12.22 18.92 1.70
CA ALA A 168 12.96 17.82 2.33
C ALA A 168 13.99 17.25 1.35
N SER A 169 14.95 16.50 1.90
CA SER A 169 15.96 15.77 1.13
C SER A 169 15.93 14.31 1.55
N PHE A 170 16.09 13.43 0.56
CA PHE A 170 16.22 11.99 0.75
C PHE A 170 17.55 11.54 0.17
N ASP A 171 18.34 10.87 0.99
CA ASP A 171 19.56 10.20 0.58
C ASP A 171 19.29 8.70 0.42
N LEU A 172 20.06 8.05 -0.47
CA LEU A 172 20.03 6.59 -0.56
C LEU A 172 20.62 6.00 0.72
N ALA A 173 19.81 5.22 1.43
CA ALA A 173 20.30 4.36 2.49
C ALA A 173 21.11 3.19 1.89
N PRO A 174 22.02 2.58 2.66
CA PRO A 174 22.69 1.35 2.27
C PRO A 174 21.71 0.29 1.79
N GLU A 175 21.99 -0.29 0.63
CA GLU A 175 21.16 -1.34 0.06
C GLU A 175 21.16 -2.60 0.93
N ILE A 176 20.10 -3.38 0.80
CA ILE A 176 20.03 -4.70 1.40
C ILE A 176 21.03 -5.61 0.67
N PRO A 177 21.89 -6.38 1.38
CA PRO A 177 22.81 -7.31 0.76
C PRO A 177 22.11 -8.27 -0.21
N ARG A 178 22.64 -8.38 -1.43
CA ARG A 178 22.15 -9.31 -2.46
C ARG A 178 23.23 -10.30 -2.86
N VAL A 179 22.81 -11.53 -3.14
CA VAL A 179 23.66 -12.56 -3.73
C VAL A 179 23.43 -12.71 -5.24
N VAL A 180 22.25 -12.32 -5.72
CA VAL A 180 21.89 -12.35 -7.16
C VAL A 180 21.29 -11.00 -7.58
N ASP A 181 22.03 -10.25 -8.40
CA ASP A 181 21.68 -8.87 -8.79
C ASP A 181 20.52 -8.77 -9.81
N ASN A 182 20.24 -9.86 -10.54
CA ASN A 182 19.27 -9.87 -11.65
C ASN A 182 17.85 -10.31 -11.25
N VAL A 183 17.57 -10.49 -9.96
CA VAL A 183 16.24 -10.86 -9.49
C VAL A 183 15.52 -9.60 -9.01
N ALA A 184 14.54 -9.15 -9.80
CA ALA A 184 13.63 -8.09 -9.41
C ALA A 184 12.86 -8.53 -8.17
N THR A 185 13.10 -7.84 -7.06
CA THR A 185 12.49 -8.08 -5.75
C THR A 185 11.98 -6.76 -5.22
N LEU A 186 10.76 -6.77 -4.70
CA LEU A 186 10.14 -5.58 -4.13
C LEU A 186 10.32 -5.54 -2.62
N THR A 187 10.61 -4.35 -2.10
CA THR A 187 10.46 -4.02 -0.68
C THR A 187 9.10 -3.35 -0.53
N LEU A 188 8.18 -4.02 0.15
CA LEU A 188 6.76 -3.67 0.19
C LEU A 188 6.34 -2.98 1.48
N ALA A 189 7.05 -3.21 2.58
CA ALA A 189 6.71 -2.71 3.89
C ALA A 189 7.92 -2.12 4.60
N VAL A 190 7.68 -1.07 5.38
CA VAL A 190 8.64 -0.50 6.32
C VAL A 190 7.90 -0.14 7.61
N TRP A 191 8.52 -0.45 8.74
CA TRP A 191 8.07 -0.06 10.08
C TRP A 191 9.29 0.02 11.00
N GLY A 192 9.19 0.72 12.13
CA GLY A 192 10.23 0.67 13.15
C GLY A 192 9.73 1.07 14.53
N SER A 193 10.52 0.75 15.54
CA SER A 193 10.27 1.18 16.93
C SER A 193 11.09 2.42 17.31
N SER A 194 12.14 2.72 16.54
CA SER A 194 13.04 3.87 16.74
C SER A 194 13.86 4.11 15.45
N PRO A 195 14.62 5.22 15.35
CA PRO A 195 15.56 5.44 14.24
C PRO A 195 16.59 4.32 14.04
N ASP A 196 16.88 3.56 15.10
CA ASP A 196 17.88 2.47 15.10
C ASP A 196 17.28 1.07 15.01
N ASP A 197 15.94 0.98 14.98
CA ASP A 197 15.22 -0.27 14.90
C ASP A 197 14.17 -0.19 13.79
N VAL A 198 14.64 -0.35 12.56
CA VAL A 198 13.84 -0.28 11.32
C VAL A 198 13.74 -1.66 10.71
N TRP A 199 12.55 -2.03 10.29
CA TRP A 199 12.16 -3.34 9.76
C TRP A 199 11.62 -3.17 8.36
N LEU A 200 12.10 -4.02 7.46
CA LEU A 200 11.67 -4.08 6.07
C LEU A 200 11.04 -5.43 5.78
N GLY A 201 9.99 -5.41 4.96
CA GLY A 201 9.32 -6.61 4.47
C GLY A 201 9.12 -6.52 2.96
N GLY A 202 9.14 -7.66 2.28
CA GLY A 202 8.96 -7.69 0.84
C GLY A 202 8.85 -9.09 0.25
N GLU A 203 9.13 -9.17 -1.04
CA GLU A 203 9.24 -10.42 -1.76
C GLU A 203 10.47 -11.23 -1.29
N PRO A 204 10.41 -12.56 -1.33
CA PRO A 204 11.49 -13.42 -0.87
C PRO A 204 12.75 -13.18 -1.72
N MET A 205 13.78 -12.60 -1.09
CA MET A 205 15.06 -12.30 -1.72
C MET A 205 16.01 -13.50 -1.65
N PRO A 206 16.61 -13.95 -2.76
CA PRO A 206 17.58 -15.04 -2.74
C PRO A 206 18.85 -14.71 -1.94
N LEU A 207 19.27 -15.64 -1.10
CA LEU A 207 20.48 -15.55 -0.27
C LEU A 207 21.63 -16.41 -0.80
N ASP A 208 21.37 -17.25 -1.79
CA ASP A 208 22.32 -18.15 -2.43
C ASP A 208 22.14 -18.14 -3.96
N TRP A 209 23.11 -18.72 -4.65
CA TRP A 209 23.14 -18.74 -6.12
C TRP A 209 22.24 -19.84 -6.71
N ASP A 210 21.89 -20.86 -5.93
CA ASP A 210 20.98 -21.95 -6.32
C ASP A 210 19.52 -21.65 -5.98
N LEU A 211 19.24 -20.48 -5.40
CA LEU A 211 17.90 -19.98 -5.05
C LEU A 211 17.19 -20.90 -4.05
N SER A 212 17.95 -21.59 -3.19
CA SER A 212 17.41 -22.50 -2.19
C SER A 212 17.06 -21.76 -0.89
N GLU A 213 17.74 -20.67 -0.58
CA GLU A 213 17.51 -19.86 0.61
C GLU A 213 16.97 -18.48 0.24
N HIS A 214 15.94 -18.03 0.97
CA HIS A 214 15.30 -16.74 0.74
C HIS A 214 15.04 -15.96 2.05
N ALA A 215 15.10 -14.63 1.96
CA ALA A 215 14.76 -13.70 3.04
C ALA A 215 13.67 -12.71 2.60
N PRO A 216 12.48 -12.75 3.21
CA PRO A 216 11.43 -11.77 2.91
C PRO A 216 11.42 -10.57 3.87
N ALA A 217 12.23 -10.58 4.93
CA ALA A 217 12.26 -9.49 5.91
C ALA A 217 13.66 -9.28 6.51
N TRP A 218 13.93 -8.00 6.81
CA TRP A 218 15.23 -7.50 7.22
C TRP A 218 15.07 -6.49 8.35
N ARG A 219 16.06 -6.41 9.23
CA ARG A 219 16.12 -5.42 10.31
C ARG A 219 17.40 -4.60 10.20
N LYS A 220 17.30 -3.31 10.49
CA LYS A 220 18.46 -2.44 10.66
C LYS A 220 19.30 -3.01 11.81
N ALA A 221 20.51 -3.41 11.49
CA ALA A 221 21.51 -3.87 12.43
C ALA A 221 22.73 -2.97 12.31
N ASP A 222 23.08 -2.28 13.38
CA ASP A 222 24.29 -1.49 13.39
C ASP A 222 24.93 -1.35 14.78
N PRO A 223 26.13 -1.94 14.98
CA PRO A 223 26.94 -1.70 16.18
C PRO A 223 27.78 -0.40 16.16
N GLY A 224 27.76 0.43 15.10
CA GLY A 224 28.81 1.43 14.82
C GLY A 224 28.41 2.83 14.31
N GLY A 225 27.12 3.19 14.29
CA GLY A 225 26.57 4.48 13.81
C GLY A 225 26.20 4.57 12.31
N GLY A 226 26.17 3.46 11.56
CA GLY A 226 25.68 3.36 10.17
C GLY A 226 24.33 2.62 10.00
N VAL A 227 24.00 2.27 8.76
CA VAL A 227 22.85 1.42 8.43
C VAL A 227 23.39 0.11 7.85
N GLY A 228 23.26 -0.99 8.60
CA GLY A 228 23.45 -2.36 8.10
C GLY A 228 22.13 -3.11 8.15
N TRP A 229 22.00 -4.20 7.39
CA TRP A 229 20.79 -5.02 7.34
C TRP A 229 21.10 -6.45 7.75
N GLU A 230 20.35 -6.97 8.71
CA GLU A 230 20.38 -8.38 9.09
C GLU A 230 19.08 -9.07 8.68
N ASN A 231 19.20 -10.31 8.19
CA ASN A 231 18.04 -11.17 8.02
C ASN A 231 17.55 -11.59 9.41
N VAL A 232 16.27 -11.34 9.66
CA VAL A 232 15.58 -11.62 10.92
C VAL A 232 14.55 -12.73 10.80
N PHE A 233 14.31 -13.22 9.59
CA PHE A 233 13.17 -14.07 9.27
C PHE A 233 13.63 -15.38 8.64
N VAL A 234 13.50 -16.47 9.41
CA VAL A 234 13.76 -17.82 8.90
C VAL A 234 12.43 -18.43 8.44
N ALA A 235 11.93 -17.97 7.29
CA ALA A 235 11.08 -18.87 6.50
C ALA A 235 11.94 -20.10 6.21
N ARG A 236 11.43 -21.31 6.47
CA ARG A 236 12.14 -22.52 6.06
C ARG A 236 12.39 -22.45 4.55
N SER A 237 13.53 -22.96 4.09
CA SER A 237 14.07 -22.81 2.72
C SER A 237 13.09 -23.11 1.58
N THR A 238 11.99 -23.82 1.81
CA THR A 238 10.98 -24.14 0.78
C THR A 238 9.86 -23.11 0.63
N ASP A 239 9.65 -22.23 1.62
CA ASP A 239 8.46 -21.37 1.67
C ASP A 239 8.77 -19.97 1.14
N ARG A 240 8.33 -19.67 -0.09
CA ARG A 240 8.53 -18.37 -0.76
C ARG A 240 7.49 -17.34 -0.32
N VAL A 241 7.48 -17.03 0.98
CA VAL A 241 6.55 -16.06 1.56
C VAL A 241 6.89 -14.66 1.11
N THR A 242 5.88 -13.91 0.67
CA THR A 242 5.99 -12.45 0.53
C THR A 242 5.42 -11.78 1.75
N VAL A 243 6.23 -10.98 2.44
CA VAL A 243 5.79 -10.11 3.55
C VAL A 243 5.28 -8.80 2.95
N ARG A 244 4.00 -8.50 3.17
CA ARG A 244 3.33 -7.35 2.56
C ARG A 244 3.13 -6.19 3.51
N SER A 245 3.07 -6.47 4.82
CA SER A 245 2.95 -5.46 5.85
C SER A 245 3.62 -5.93 7.13
N ILE A 246 4.22 -4.98 7.83
CA ILE A 246 4.87 -5.15 9.12
C ILE A 246 4.34 -4.06 10.04
N TRP A 247 4.06 -4.43 11.28
CA TRP A 247 3.67 -3.51 12.34
C TRP A 247 4.15 -4.06 13.67
N GLY A 248 4.45 -3.21 14.65
CA GLY A 248 4.75 -3.66 16.00
C GLY A 248 4.20 -2.71 17.05
N SER A 249 3.88 -3.26 18.22
CA SER A 249 3.54 -2.45 19.40
C SER A 249 4.79 -1.94 20.12
N GLY A 250 5.97 -2.41 19.73
CA GLY A 250 7.25 -2.03 20.30
C GLY A 250 8.41 -2.91 19.79
N PRO A 251 9.64 -2.68 20.26
CA PRO A 251 10.84 -3.38 19.75
C PRO A 251 10.85 -4.89 20.02
N ASN A 252 9.94 -5.40 20.85
CA ASN A 252 9.85 -6.81 21.23
C ASN A 252 8.49 -7.45 20.91
N ASP A 253 7.63 -6.76 20.17
CA ASP A 253 6.32 -7.24 19.72
C ASP A 253 6.11 -6.78 18.29
N VAL A 254 6.49 -7.64 17.34
CA VAL A 254 6.47 -7.31 15.90
C VAL A 254 5.65 -8.36 15.16
N TRP A 255 4.80 -7.89 14.28
CA TRP A 255 3.88 -8.68 13.47
C TRP A 255 4.19 -8.47 12.00
N ALA A 256 4.19 -9.56 11.25
CA ALA A 256 4.32 -9.52 9.80
C ALA A 256 3.21 -10.37 9.18
N VAL A 257 2.58 -9.85 8.12
CA VAL A 257 1.55 -10.57 7.37
C VAL A 257 1.84 -10.56 5.89
N GLY A 258 1.29 -11.55 5.22
CA GLY A 258 1.50 -11.71 3.79
C GLY A 258 0.89 -12.99 3.27
N GLY A 259 1.62 -13.64 2.39
CA GLY A 259 1.21 -14.91 1.83
C GLY A 259 2.12 -15.43 0.73
N ASP A 260 1.86 -16.67 0.37
CA ASP A 260 2.45 -17.39 -0.75
C ASP A 260 1.33 -17.96 -1.63
N ASP A 261 1.73 -18.25 -2.87
CA ASP A 261 0.94 -19.00 -3.84
C ASP A 261 1.64 -20.35 -4.00
N ASP A 262 1.07 -21.40 -3.40
CA ASP A 262 1.58 -22.76 -3.49
C ASP A 262 0.94 -23.49 -4.68
N GLU A 263 1.76 -23.97 -5.60
CA GLU A 263 1.31 -24.90 -6.63
C GLU A 263 1.07 -26.29 -6.02
N VAL A 264 -0.19 -26.69 -5.94
CA VAL A 264 -0.62 -28.01 -5.48
C VAL A 264 -0.90 -28.90 -6.69
N PHE A 265 -0.23 -30.04 -6.74
CA PHE A 265 -0.52 -31.09 -7.72
C PHE A 265 -1.62 -32.01 -7.18
N ASN A 266 -2.78 -31.97 -7.83
CA ASN A 266 -3.95 -32.74 -7.42
C ASN A 266 -3.81 -34.22 -7.84
N PRO A 267 -4.46 -35.17 -7.12
CA PRO A 267 -4.43 -36.58 -7.48
C PRO A 267 -4.98 -36.92 -8.87
N ASP A 268 -5.77 -36.02 -9.46
CA ASP A 268 -6.32 -36.15 -10.82
C ASP A 268 -5.35 -35.67 -11.93
N GLY A 269 -4.13 -35.26 -11.55
CA GLY A 269 -3.10 -34.77 -12.47
C GLY A 269 -3.23 -33.29 -12.83
N THR A 270 -4.20 -32.57 -12.26
CA THR A 270 -4.34 -31.11 -12.45
C THR A 270 -3.46 -30.34 -11.46
N GLN A 271 -3.07 -29.13 -11.84
CA GLN A 271 -2.36 -28.20 -10.96
C GLN A 271 -3.33 -27.13 -10.47
N SER A 272 -3.32 -26.85 -9.17
CA SER A 272 -4.10 -25.77 -8.55
C SER A 272 -3.16 -24.86 -7.78
N VAL A 273 -3.40 -23.55 -7.84
CA VAL A 273 -2.67 -22.58 -7.00
C VAL A 273 -3.49 -22.34 -5.73
N VAL A 274 -2.90 -22.63 -4.58
CA VAL A 274 -3.49 -22.34 -3.28
C VAL A 274 -2.80 -21.11 -2.71
N SER A 275 -3.52 -19.99 -2.70
CA SER A 275 -3.07 -18.79 -2.01
C SER A 275 -3.30 -18.94 -0.50
N ARG A 276 -2.29 -18.70 0.32
CA ARG A 276 -2.42 -18.75 1.79
C ARG A 276 -2.13 -17.39 2.41
N GLY A 277 -2.98 -16.98 3.34
CA GLY A 277 -2.68 -15.83 4.20
C GLY A 277 -1.77 -16.28 5.33
N ARG A 278 -0.60 -15.67 5.48
CA ARG A 278 0.36 -16.04 6.52
C ARG A 278 0.57 -14.91 7.50
N THR A 279 0.75 -15.29 8.76
CA THR A 279 0.97 -14.35 9.86
C THR A 279 2.12 -14.83 10.71
N PHE A 280 3.00 -13.91 11.08
CA PHE A 280 4.18 -14.19 11.87
C PHE A 280 4.27 -13.19 12.98
N HIS A 281 4.63 -13.67 14.16
CA HIS A 281 4.77 -12.90 15.37
C HIS A 281 6.18 -13.08 15.93
N ALA A 282 6.90 -11.99 16.10
CA ALA A 282 8.19 -11.92 16.74
C ALA A 282 8.03 -11.43 18.17
N SER A 283 8.52 -12.22 19.13
CA SER A 283 8.52 -11.84 20.54
C SER A 283 9.83 -12.20 21.23
N SER A 284 10.18 -11.47 22.29
CA SER A 284 11.30 -11.86 23.16
C SER A 284 10.88 -13.01 24.07
N ASP A 285 11.76 -14.00 24.23
CA ASP A 285 11.58 -15.08 25.22
C ASP A 285 11.97 -14.65 26.65
N GLY A 286 12.33 -13.38 26.86
CA GLY A 286 12.76 -12.83 28.14
C GLY A 286 14.19 -13.21 28.54
N SER A 287 14.92 -13.95 27.71
CA SER A 287 16.32 -14.36 27.97
C SER A 287 17.36 -13.30 27.61
N GLY A 288 16.92 -12.17 27.04
CA GLY A 288 17.81 -11.15 26.46
C GLY A 288 18.41 -11.55 25.11
N GLY A 289 17.93 -12.64 24.50
CA GLY A 289 18.32 -13.11 23.16
C GLY A 289 17.57 -12.41 22.01
N ALA A 290 17.90 -12.81 20.77
CA ALA A 290 17.23 -12.35 19.55
C ALA A 290 15.74 -12.71 19.54
N LEU A 291 14.92 -11.88 18.88
CA LEU A 291 13.49 -12.12 18.75
C LEU A 291 13.20 -13.47 18.08
N GLN A 292 12.22 -14.18 18.63
CA GLN A 292 11.79 -15.47 18.12
C GLN A 292 10.55 -15.28 17.26
N TRP A 293 10.68 -15.61 15.97
CA TRP A 293 9.56 -15.60 15.04
C TRP A 293 8.77 -16.90 15.12
N LYS A 294 7.46 -16.75 15.23
CA LYS A 294 6.50 -17.85 15.22
C LYS A 294 5.43 -17.57 14.20
N GLU A 295 5.19 -18.53 13.31
CA GLU A 295 4.00 -18.52 12.47
C GLU A 295 2.77 -18.85 13.31
N LEU A 296 1.72 -18.07 13.12
CA LEU A 296 0.41 -18.29 13.72
C LEU A 296 -0.61 -18.58 12.62
N ASP A 297 -1.52 -19.51 12.91
CA ASP A 297 -2.59 -19.86 11.99
C ASP A 297 -3.53 -18.66 11.81
N SER A 298 -3.48 -18.07 10.62
CA SER A 298 -4.24 -16.89 10.21
C SER A 298 -5.73 -17.15 10.03
N GLN A 299 -6.16 -18.42 10.01
CA GLN A 299 -7.48 -18.83 9.58
C GLN A 299 -7.85 -18.28 8.19
N SER A 300 -6.87 -18.03 7.31
CA SER A 300 -7.09 -17.45 5.99
C SER A 300 -6.55 -18.32 4.85
N SER A 301 -7.43 -18.64 3.90
CA SER A 301 -7.10 -19.25 2.61
C SER A 301 -6.87 -18.20 1.52
N SER A 302 -6.45 -16.99 1.89
CA SER A 302 -6.26 -15.87 0.98
C SER A 302 -5.21 -14.91 1.54
N ILE A 303 -4.42 -14.32 0.64
CA ILE A 303 -3.29 -13.44 0.98
C ILE A 303 -3.76 -12.29 1.88
N LEU A 304 -2.97 -11.99 2.91
CA LEU A 304 -3.13 -10.81 3.76
C LEU A 304 -2.26 -9.67 3.21
N TYR A 305 -2.81 -8.45 3.21
CA TYR A 305 -2.18 -7.26 2.65
C TYR A 305 -1.69 -6.29 3.72
N ALA A 306 -2.44 -6.10 4.81
CA ALA A 306 -2.10 -5.14 5.86
C ALA A 306 -2.27 -5.72 7.26
N VAL A 307 -1.42 -5.27 8.19
CA VAL A 307 -1.53 -5.53 9.63
C VAL A 307 -1.40 -4.22 10.40
N TRP A 308 -2.17 -4.11 11.48
CA TRP A 308 -2.14 -3.00 12.42
C TRP A 308 -2.65 -3.49 13.77
N GLY A 309 -2.24 -2.88 14.88
CA GLY A 309 -2.83 -3.15 16.18
C GLY A 309 -2.98 -1.90 17.04
N SER A 310 -3.94 -1.92 17.95
CA SER A 310 -4.07 -0.88 18.98
C SER A 310 -3.12 -1.13 20.16
N GLY A 311 -2.48 -2.30 20.18
CA GLY A 311 -1.53 -2.74 21.20
C GLY A 311 -1.18 -4.22 21.05
N PRO A 312 -0.34 -4.79 21.94
CA PRO A 312 0.16 -6.17 21.82
C PRO A 312 -0.93 -7.25 21.97
N GLY A 313 -2.15 -6.85 22.34
CA GLY A 313 -3.28 -7.75 22.54
C GLY A 313 -4.49 -7.51 21.68
N ASP A 314 -4.39 -6.60 20.72
CA ASP A 314 -5.44 -6.36 19.74
C ASP A 314 -4.80 -6.01 18.42
N VAL A 315 -4.63 -7.04 17.58
CA VAL A 315 -3.99 -6.94 16.28
C VAL A 315 -4.98 -7.37 15.22
N TRP A 316 -5.02 -6.63 14.13
CA TRP A 316 -5.92 -6.81 13.02
C TRP A 316 -5.12 -7.07 11.75
N ALA A 317 -5.63 -7.95 10.90
CA ALA A 317 -5.08 -8.18 9.58
C ALA A 317 -6.19 -8.23 8.54
N VAL A 318 -5.95 -7.62 7.38
CA VAL A 318 -6.90 -7.59 6.27
C VAL A 318 -6.26 -8.07 4.98
N GLY A 319 -7.07 -8.53 4.04
CA GLY A 319 -6.55 -9.17 2.83
C GLY A 319 -7.52 -9.34 1.68
N ARG A 320 -7.12 -10.22 0.76
CA ARG A 320 -7.86 -10.55 -0.47
C ARG A 320 -9.26 -11.06 -0.15
N ARG A 321 -10.23 -10.77 -1.02
CA ARG A 321 -11.63 -11.25 -0.92
C ARG A 321 -12.36 -10.79 0.35
N GLY A 322 -12.10 -9.58 0.84
CA GLY A 322 -12.72 -9.05 2.06
C GLY A 322 -12.28 -9.78 3.33
N THR A 323 -11.08 -10.38 3.34
CA THR A 323 -10.60 -11.12 4.50
C THR A 323 -10.32 -10.15 5.65
N ILE A 324 -10.97 -10.33 6.80
CA ILE A 324 -10.68 -9.62 8.06
C ILE A 324 -10.37 -10.63 9.16
N ARG A 325 -9.27 -10.43 9.88
CA ARG A 325 -8.81 -11.26 10.98
C ARG A 325 -8.46 -10.39 12.20
N ARG A 326 -8.72 -10.92 13.39
CA ARG A 326 -8.36 -10.30 14.66
C ARG A 326 -7.61 -11.27 15.55
N PHE A 327 -6.49 -10.86 16.11
CA PHE A 327 -5.73 -11.59 17.10
C PHE A 327 -5.85 -10.91 18.44
N LYS A 328 -6.10 -11.71 19.48
CA LYS A 328 -6.13 -11.27 20.88
C LYS A 328 -5.06 -11.98 21.67
N THR A 329 -4.46 -11.31 22.66
CA THR A 329 -3.42 -11.92 23.51
C THR A 329 -3.89 -13.27 24.08
N GLY A 330 -3.00 -14.26 24.04
CA GLY A 330 -3.26 -15.60 24.58
C GLY A 330 -4.02 -16.52 23.62
N ALA A 331 -4.50 -16.03 22.47
CA ALA A 331 -5.06 -16.89 21.44
C ALA A 331 -3.96 -17.73 20.76
N SER A 332 -4.29 -18.96 20.38
CA SER A 332 -3.39 -19.85 19.64
C SER A 332 -3.48 -19.68 18.12
N ARG A 333 -4.50 -18.97 17.64
CA ARG A 333 -4.80 -18.71 16.23
C ARG A 333 -5.61 -17.42 16.11
N TRP A 334 -5.70 -16.87 14.91
CA TRP A 334 -6.50 -15.68 14.62
C TRP A 334 -8.00 -15.97 14.66
N GLU A 335 -8.80 -14.98 15.02
CA GLU A 335 -10.26 -14.99 14.92
C GLU A 335 -10.69 -14.56 13.51
N THR A 336 -11.66 -15.26 12.92
CA THR A 336 -12.31 -14.80 11.68
C THR A 336 -13.38 -13.77 12.03
N VAL A 337 -13.31 -12.61 11.38
CA VAL A 337 -14.28 -11.52 11.54
C VAL A 337 -15.06 -11.37 10.24
N SER A 338 -16.38 -11.21 10.36
CA SER A 338 -17.26 -10.99 9.22
C SER A 338 -16.91 -9.67 8.53
N SER A 339 -16.91 -9.69 7.20
CA SER A 339 -16.67 -8.51 6.36
C SER A 339 -17.95 -8.12 5.62
N PRO A 340 -18.29 -6.82 5.54
CA PRO A 340 -19.41 -6.33 4.75
C PRO A 340 -19.11 -6.31 3.24
N THR A 341 -17.89 -6.65 2.81
CA THR A 341 -17.47 -6.64 1.41
C THR A 341 -16.70 -7.90 1.02
N THR A 342 -16.64 -8.19 -0.27
CA THR A 342 -15.75 -9.19 -0.88
C THR A 342 -14.58 -8.58 -1.65
N GLU A 343 -14.47 -7.25 -1.67
CA GLU A 343 -13.35 -6.55 -2.32
C GLU A 343 -12.04 -6.77 -1.57
N ASN A 344 -10.90 -6.63 -2.25
CA ASN A 344 -9.62 -6.78 -1.58
C ASN A 344 -9.37 -5.59 -0.65
N LEU A 345 -9.10 -5.87 0.62
CA LEU A 345 -8.70 -4.87 1.61
C LEU A 345 -7.19 -4.75 1.61
N ARG A 346 -6.66 -3.55 1.40
CA ARG A 346 -5.25 -3.27 1.12
C ARG A 346 -4.52 -2.51 2.22
N GLY A 347 -5.22 -1.59 2.88
CA GLY A 347 -4.67 -0.74 3.94
C GLY A 347 -5.46 -0.88 5.23
N LEU A 348 -4.80 -0.68 6.36
CA LEU A 348 -5.37 -0.77 7.69
C LEU A 348 -4.71 0.23 8.64
N TRP A 349 -5.52 0.94 9.41
CA TRP A 349 -5.06 1.86 10.46
C TRP A 349 -6.15 2.01 11.51
N GLY A 350 -5.84 2.45 12.73
CA GLY A 350 -6.85 2.84 13.71
C GLY A 350 -6.33 3.85 14.72
N SER A 351 -7.23 4.61 15.34
CA SER A 351 -6.90 5.48 16.47
C SER A 351 -6.97 4.75 17.82
N GLY A 352 -7.65 3.59 17.85
CA GLY A 352 -7.83 2.78 19.05
C GLY A 352 -8.54 1.44 18.79
N PRO A 353 -8.80 0.65 19.83
CA PRO A 353 -9.41 -0.69 19.70
C PRO A 353 -10.87 -0.70 19.21
N SER A 354 -11.50 0.47 19.18
CA SER A 354 -12.89 0.69 18.74
C SER A 354 -13.00 1.70 17.59
N ASP A 355 -11.88 2.03 16.95
CA ASP A 355 -11.85 2.93 15.80
C ASP A 355 -10.75 2.45 14.85
N VAL A 356 -11.14 1.60 13.91
CA VAL A 356 -10.25 0.98 12.93
C VAL A 356 -10.81 1.18 11.53
N TRP A 357 -9.96 1.58 10.61
CA TRP A 357 -10.27 1.86 9.22
C TRP A 357 -9.55 0.88 8.31
N ALA A 358 -10.29 0.31 7.35
CA ALA A 358 -9.73 -0.51 6.28
C ALA A 358 -10.12 0.07 4.92
N VAL A 359 -9.18 0.07 3.99
CA VAL A 359 -9.40 0.59 2.63
C VAL A 359 -9.00 -0.43 1.59
N GLY A 360 -9.59 -0.38 0.40
CA GLY A 360 -9.40 -1.43 -0.59
C GLY A 360 -9.78 -1.11 -2.03
N ASP A 361 -9.92 -2.17 -2.81
CA ASP A 361 -10.30 -2.11 -4.22
C ASP A 361 -11.69 -1.50 -4.43
N ASN A 362 -11.94 -0.96 -5.63
CA ASN A 362 -13.23 -0.39 -6.03
C ASN A 362 -13.77 0.67 -5.05
N GLY A 363 -12.89 1.51 -4.49
CA GLY A 363 -13.25 2.58 -3.56
C GLY A 363 -13.75 2.09 -2.20
N THR A 364 -13.41 0.86 -1.80
CA THR A 364 -13.87 0.28 -0.53
C THR A 364 -13.28 1.05 0.66
N LEU A 365 -14.16 1.52 1.54
CA LEU A 365 -13.86 2.16 2.82
C LEU A 365 -14.69 1.47 3.89
N LEU A 366 -14.05 0.91 4.90
CA LEU A 366 -14.70 0.27 6.04
C LEU A 366 -14.26 0.92 7.36
N HIS A 367 -15.21 1.02 8.28
CA HIS A 367 -14.98 1.51 9.64
C HIS A 367 -15.43 0.48 10.66
N PHE A 368 -14.63 0.27 11.70
CA PHE A 368 -14.96 -0.55 12.86
C PHE A 368 -15.17 0.36 14.06
N ASP A 369 -16.39 0.33 14.60
CA ASP A 369 -16.87 1.19 15.69
C ASP A 369 -16.65 0.60 17.10
N GLY A 370 -15.97 -0.55 17.20
CA GLY A 370 -15.83 -1.34 18.42
C GLY A 370 -16.78 -2.54 18.52
N ALA A 371 -17.83 -2.58 17.70
CA ALA A 371 -18.80 -3.67 17.66
C ALA A 371 -18.80 -4.39 16.31
N SER A 372 -18.89 -3.64 15.20
CA SER A 372 -19.01 -4.19 13.85
C SER A 372 -18.24 -3.39 12.81
N TRP A 373 -17.91 -4.05 11.70
CA TRP A 373 -17.39 -3.40 10.51
C TRP A 373 -18.55 -2.93 9.64
N GLU A 374 -18.55 -1.64 9.30
CA GLU A 374 -19.55 -1.00 8.46
C GLU A 374 -18.88 -0.34 7.25
N THR A 375 -19.63 -0.19 6.15
CA THR A 375 -19.15 0.53 4.96
C THR A 375 -19.27 2.03 5.18
N SER A 376 -18.25 2.78 4.81
CA SER A 376 -18.25 4.24 4.79
C SER A 376 -18.31 4.76 3.36
N SER A 377 -18.82 5.98 3.20
CA SER A 377 -19.10 6.62 1.91
C SER A 377 -18.05 7.67 1.55
N ALA A 378 -17.82 7.87 0.24
CA ALA A 378 -16.94 8.93 -0.25
C ALA A 378 -17.51 9.58 -1.52
N ALA A 379 -17.30 10.88 -1.65
CA ALA A 379 -17.69 11.68 -2.82
C ALA A 379 -16.75 11.43 -4.02
N PHE A 380 -16.72 10.19 -4.54
CA PHE A 380 -15.92 9.87 -5.73
C PHE A 380 -16.44 10.61 -6.98
N PRO A 381 -15.55 11.02 -7.90
CA PRO A 381 -15.97 11.50 -9.21
C PRO A 381 -16.81 10.44 -9.96
N PRO A 382 -17.73 10.84 -10.85
CA PRO A 382 -18.47 9.90 -11.69
C PRO A 382 -17.53 9.00 -12.50
N GLY A 383 -17.76 7.69 -12.46
CA GLY A 383 -16.97 6.70 -13.19
C GLY A 383 -16.59 5.48 -12.33
N PRO A 384 -15.66 4.64 -12.82
CA PRO A 384 -15.09 3.55 -12.03
C PRO A 384 -14.44 4.08 -10.75
N LYS A 385 -14.71 3.43 -9.63
CA LYS A 385 -14.11 3.80 -8.34
C LYS A 385 -12.63 3.40 -8.31
N PRO A 386 -11.73 4.24 -7.79
CA PRO A 386 -10.30 3.94 -7.74
C PRO A 386 -9.99 2.87 -6.71
N ASN A 387 -8.88 2.14 -6.89
CA ASN A 387 -8.34 1.31 -5.81
C ASN A 387 -7.62 2.17 -4.77
N LEU A 388 -7.89 1.89 -3.49
CA LEU A 388 -7.24 2.54 -2.35
C LEU A 388 -6.19 1.59 -1.74
N TYR A 389 -4.98 2.10 -1.51
CA TYR A 389 -3.81 1.31 -1.12
C TYR A 389 -3.35 1.55 0.31
N GLY A 390 -3.47 2.77 0.81
CA GLY A 390 -2.98 3.15 2.13
C GLY A 390 -4.00 3.98 2.89
N VAL A 391 -3.99 3.82 4.22
CA VAL A 391 -4.79 4.62 5.16
C VAL A 391 -3.94 4.96 6.38
N TRP A 392 -4.06 6.18 6.87
CA TRP A 392 -3.39 6.66 8.08
C TRP A 392 -4.20 7.83 8.66
N GLY A 393 -4.18 8.00 9.97
CA GLY A 393 -4.76 9.17 10.61
C GLY A 393 -3.91 9.72 11.74
N SER A 394 -4.13 10.99 12.07
CA SER A 394 -3.55 11.63 13.26
C SER A 394 -4.46 11.51 14.49
N GLY A 395 -5.73 11.16 14.27
CA GLY A 395 -6.75 10.94 15.29
C GLY A 395 -8.04 10.42 14.66
N ALA A 396 -9.06 10.16 15.49
CA ALA A 396 -10.33 9.58 15.04
C ALA A 396 -11.06 10.44 13.98
N ASP A 397 -10.90 11.76 14.06
CA ASP A 397 -11.53 12.73 13.16
C ASP A 397 -10.54 13.34 12.14
N ASP A 398 -9.39 12.70 11.92
CA ASP A 398 -8.40 13.14 10.94
C ASP A 398 -7.73 11.92 10.30
N VAL A 399 -8.41 11.35 9.31
CA VAL A 399 -7.99 10.11 8.63
C VAL A 399 -7.87 10.36 7.13
N TRP A 400 -6.83 9.80 6.54
CA TRP A 400 -6.45 9.99 5.15
C TRP A 400 -6.36 8.64 4.46
N ALA A 401 -6.87 8.56 3.23
CA ALA A 401 -6.73 7.39 2.37
C ALA A 401 -6.13 7.79 1.03
N VAL A 402 -5.31 6.91 0.43
CA VAL A 402 -4.58 7.19 -0.81
C VAL A 402 -4.72 6.05 -1.83
N GLY A 403 -4.76 6.39 -3.12
CA GLY A 403 -5.03 5.42 -4.19
C GLY A 403 -4.66 5.87 -5.61
N GLU A 404 -5.34 5.29 -6.60
CA GLU A 404 -5.11 5.54 -8.04
C GLU A 404 -5.51 6.93 -8.51
N ASP A 405 -6.50 7.57 -7.87
CA ASP A 405 -7.03 8.89 -8.23
C ASP A 405 -6.79 9.97 -7.15
N GLY A 406 -5.79 9.76 -6.29
CA GLY A 406 -5.33 10.75 -5.32
C GLY A 406 -5.68 10.43 -3.87
N LEU A 407 -6.11 11.45 -3.12
CA LEU A 407 -6.32 11.41 -1.67
C LEU A 407 -7.80 11.61 -1.31
N LEU A 408 -8.22 10.92 -0.26
CA LEU A 408 -9.46 11.19 0.48
C LEU A 408 -9.11 11.62 1.91
N HIS A 409 -9.93 12.48 2.48
CA HIS A 409 -9.82 12.94 3.86
C HIS A 409 -11.16 12.81 4.60
N PHE A 410 -11.10 12.24 5.78
CA PHE A 410 -12.20 12.11 6.73
C PHE A 410 -11.95 13.06 7.91
N SER A 411 -12.98 13.84 8.24
CA SER A 411 -12.89 14.93 9.23
C SER A 411 -13.85 14.78 10.44
N GLY A 412 -14.38 13.57 10.67
CA GLY A 412 -15.29 13.29 11.80
C GLY A 412 -16.76 13.66 11.57
N HIS A 413 -17.11 14.26 10.44
CA HIS A 413 -18.49 14.57 10.09
C HIS A 413 -19.17 13.31 9.55
N THR A 414 -19.91 12.61 10.40
CA THR A 414 -20.91 11.65 9.94
C THR A 414 -22.17 12.44 9.58
N ASN A 415 -22.52 12.46 8.30
CA ASN A 415 -23.80 13.01 7.87
C ASN A 415 -24.90 12.05 8.28
N ASN A 416 -25.24 12.05 9.57
CA ASN A 416 -26.56 11.57 9.98
C ASN A 416 -27.55 12.52 9.33
N GLY A 417 -28.22 12.06 8.27
CA GLY A 417 -29.31 12.75 7.56
C GLY A 417 -30.55 13.05 8.42
N GLY A 418 -30.37 13.42 9.68
CA GLY A 418 -31.38 14.07 10.50
C GLY A 418 -31.56 15.50 10.02
N ALA A 419 -32.58 15.70 9.20
CA ALA A 419 -33.11 17.03 8.91
C ALA A 419 -33.38 17.83 10.22
N PRO A 420 -33.24 19.17 10.19
CA PRO A 420 -33.41 20.04 11.35
C PRO A 420 -34.81 20.02 11.99
#